data_AF-A0A378Y0W1-F1
#
_entry.id   AF-A0A378Y0W1-F1
#
_cell.length_a   1.000
_cell.length_b   1.000
_cell.length_c   1.000
_cell.angle_alpha   90.00
_cell.angle_beta   90.00
_cell.angle_gamma   90.00
#
_symmetry.space_group_name_H-M   'P 1'
#
loop_
_entity.id
_entity.type
_entity.pdbx_description
1 polymer ?
#
loop_
_entity_poly.entity_id
_entity_poly.type
_entity_poly.pdbx_seq_one_letter_code
_entity_poly.pdbx_strand_id
1 'polypeptide(L)'
;MNLTIDWGTLIVSVPVVAATCFGAIKFIGKAYLKQHFDQRLESFKTELLKDTEKYKSELEKEKNVHIKDLEFQAARSMKMFDMSSKDKYQAFITMWEQVRVFFNLYNSNRENPEECRIEAERIKESKKSISIHISEELAELFDSLYDISYNAIGAKRHYYRLRNADPNNATMDRAQENFESYLERVTTIYNNIEKLLRDELKGSL
;
A
#
# COMPACT_ATOMS: atom_id res chain seq x y z
N MET A 1 81.17 59.87 -47.85
CA MET A 1 80.05 60.72 -47.42
C MET A 1 79.79 60.42 -45.95
N ASN A 2 80.19 61.32 -45.05
CA ASN A 2 79.91 61.19 -43.63
C ASN A 2 78.46 61.66 -43.40
N LEU A 3 77.58 60.74 -43.00
CA LEU A 3 76.27 61.09 -42.45
C LEU A 3 76.50 61.58 -41.01
N THR A 4 76.61 62.89 -40.84
CA THR A 4 76.50 63.53 -39.52
C THR A 4 75.06 63.37 -39.05
N ILE A 5 74.84 62.41 -38.14
CA ILE A 5 73.58 62.26 -37.42
C ILE A 5 73.43 63.46 -36.50
N ASP A 6 72.36 64.24 -36.69
CA ASP A 6 72.01 65.33 -35.80
C ASP A 6 71.40 64.77 -34.51
N TRP A 7 72.28 64.57 -33.52
CA TRP A 7 71.94 64.06 -32.20
C TRP A 7 70.94 64.94 -31.44
N GLY A 8 70.90 66.24 -31.72
CA GLY A 8 69.96 67.17 -31.06
C GLY A 8 68.51 66.85 -31.42
N THR A 9 68.24 66.61 -32.70
CA THR A 9 66.90 66.22 -33.18
C THR A 9 66.51 64.82 -32.70
N LEU A 10 67.46 63.89 -32.59
CA LEU A 10 67.21 62.52 -32.13
C LEU A 10 66.87 62.45 -30.62
N ILE A 11 67.57 63.22 -29.78
CA ILE A 11 67.36 63.26 -28.32
C ILE A 11 65.99 63.85 -27.96
N VAL A 12 65.47 64.79 -28.76
CA VAL A 12 64.16 65.42 -28.51
C VAL A 12 63.02 64.61 -29.14
N SER A 13 63.20 64.10 -30.35
CA SER A 13 62.11 63.41 -31.07
C SER A 13 61.80 62.02 -30.52
N VAL A 14 62.81 61.23 -30.13
CA VAL A 14 62.59 59.85 -29.68
C VAL A 14 61.77 59.77 -28.38
N PRO A 15 62.03 60.57 -27.33
CA PRO A 15 61.18 60.57 -26.13
C PRO A 15 59.76 61.07 -26.39
N VAL A 16 59.59 62.06 -27.28
CA VAL A 16 58.26 62.58 -27.63
C VAL A 16 57.44 61.53 -28.38
N VAL A 17 58.04 60.85 -29.36
CA VAL A 17 57.42 59.74 -30.09
C VAL A 17 57.14 58.56 -29.17
N ALA A 18 58.10 58.20 -28.29
CA ALA A 18 57.90 57.13 -27.32
C ALA A 18 56.77 57.47 -26.34
N ALA A 19 56.72 58.69 -25.79
CA ALA A 19 55.68 59.12 -24.86
C ALA A 19 54.29 59.18 -25.52
N THR A 20 54.20 59.65 -26.77
CA THR A 20 52.94 59.67 -27.52
C THR A 20 52.49 58.28 -27.92
N CYS A 21 53.39 57.40 -28.39
CA CYS A 21 53.05 56.01 -28.69
C CYS A 21 52.65 55.24 -27.43
N PHE A 22 53.39 55.31 -26.33
CA PHE A 22 53.02 54.64 -25.08
C PHE A 22 51.74 55.21 -24.47
N GLY A 23 51.56 56.54 -24.52
CA GLY A 23 50.34 57.19 -24.06
C GLY A 23 49.11 56.76 -24.86
N ALA A 24 49.21 56.82 -26.19
CA ALA A 24 48.13 56.41 -27.09
C ALA A 24 47.81 54.91 -26.95
N ILE A 25 48.82 54.03 -26.94
CA ILE A 25 48.62 52.58 -26.79
C ILE A 25 48.00 52.26 -25.42
N LYS A 26 48.46 52.91 -24.34
CA LYS A 26 47.94 52.67 -23.00
C LYS A 26 46.49 53.12 -22.84
N PHE A 27 46.12 54.28 -23.38
CA PHE A 27 44.76 54.80 -23.24
C PHE A 27 43.78 54.14 -24.22
N ILE A 28 44.14 54.07 -25.51
CA ILE A 28 43.29 53.48 -26.55
C ILE A 28 43.19 51.98 -26.36
N GLY A 29 44.32 51.29 -26.12
CA GLY A 29 44.34 49.85 -25.89
C GLY A 29 43.55 49.43 -24.65
N LYS A 30 43.68 50.18 -23.54
CA LYS A 30 42.92 49.88 -22.32
C LYS A 30 41.42 50.14 -22.48
N ALA A 31 41.04 51.22 -23.16
CA ALA A 31 39.63 51.51 -23.43
C ALA A 31 39.00 50.46 -24.35
N TYR A 32 39.69 50.09 -25.44
CA TYR A 32 39.23 49.11 -26.41
C TYR A 32 39.12 47.71 -25.81
N LEU A 33 40.15 47.26 -25.06
CA LEU A 33 40.11 45.97 -24.36
C LEU A 33 39.00 45.95 -23.32
N LYS A 34 38.84 47.01 -22.53
CA LYS A 34 37.77 47.09 -21.53
C LYS A 34 36.40 46.98 -22.19
N GLN A 35 36.16 47.72 -23.27
CA GLN A 35 34.88 47.66 -23.99
C GLN A 35 34.58 46.27 -24.56
N HIS A 36 35.60 45.59 -25.11
CA HIS A 36 35.46 44.23 -25.63
C HIS A 36 35.21 43.19 -24.53
N PHE A 37 35.88 43.32 -23.39
CA PHE A 37 35.67 42.45 -22.24
C PHE A 37 34.30 42.68 -21.60
N ASP A 38 33.90 43.93 -21.40
CA ASP A 38 32.59 44.29 -20.82
C ASP A 38 31.46 43.78 -21.72
N GLN A 39 31.55 43.92 -23.05
CA GLN A 39 30.58 43.36 -23.99
C GLN A 39 30.51 41.84 -23.93
N ARG A 40 31.65 41.13 -23.87
CA ARG A 40 31.66 39.68 -23.72
C ARG A 40 31.06 39.25 -22.38
N LEU A 41 31.34 39.97 -21.30
CA LEU A 41 30.80 39.68 -19.98
C LEU A 41 29.28 39.84 -19.95
N GLU A 42 28.76 40.91 -20.55
CA GLU A 42 27.32 41.13 -20.70
C GLU A 42 26.65 40.04 -21.54
N SER A 43 27.26 39.65 -22.67
CA SER A 43 26.71 38.59 -23.52
C SER A 43 26.69 37.24 -22.80
N PHE A 44 27.78 36.88 -22.11
CA PHE A 44 27.84 35.67 -21.30
C PHE A 44 26.81 35.69 -20.18
N LYS A 45 26.64 36.81 -19.49
CA LYS A 45 25.65 36.94 -18.41
C LYS A 45 24.22 36.76 -18.93
N THR A 46 23.89 37.33 -20.08
CA THR A 46 22.56 37.18 -20.69
C THR A 46 22.30 35.76 -21.17
N GLU A 47 23.30 35.09 -21.73
CA GLU A 47 23.21 33.69 -22.14
C GLU A 47 23.01 32.75 -20.94
N LEU A 48 23.80 32.95 -19.87
CA LEU A 48 23.66 32.21 -18.60
C LEU A 48 22.27 32.38 -17.98
N LEU A 49 21.72 33.60 -18.00
CA LEU A 49 20.37 33.85 -17.48
C LEU A 49 19.32 33.08 -18.29
N LYS A 50 19.41 33.07 -19.63
CA LYS A 50 18.50 32.31 -20.49
C LYS A 50 18.57 30.81 -20.20
N ASP A 51 19.77 30.26 -20.07
CA ASP A 51 19.95 28.84 -19.77
C ASP A 51 19.38 28.50 -18.39
N THR A 52 19.63 29.34 -17.39
CA THR A 52 19.10 29.14 -16.03
C THR A 52 17.57 29.16 -16.02
N GLU A 53 16.96 30.08 -16.76
CA GLU A 53 15.51 30.21 -16.84
C GLU A 53 14.87 29.03 -17.59
N LYS A 54 15.54 28.55 -18.65
CA LYS A 54 15.16 27.33 -19.38
C LYS A 54 15.22 26.09 -18.48
N TYR A 55 16.32 25.87 -17.77
CA TYR A 55 16.46 24.76 -16.83
C TYR A 55 15.42 24.80 -15.72
N LYS A 56 15.14 25.99 -15.18
CA LYS A 56 14.09 26.16 -14.17
C LYS A 56 12.72 25.77 -14.72
N SER A 57 12.39 26.17 -15.94
CA SER A 57 11.13 25.80 -16.59
C SER A 57 11.03 24.29 -16.85
N GLU A 58 12.11 23.64 -17.28
CA GLU A 58 12.17 22.19 -17.49
C GLU A 58 11.98 21.43 -16.17
N LEU A 59 12.68 21.84 -15.11
CA LEU A 59 12.53 21.27 -13.76
C LEU A 59 11.11 21.45 -13.21
N GLU A 60 10.48 22.61 -13.42
CA GLU A 60 9.09 22.83 -13.00
C GLU A 60 8.11 21.92 -13.77
N LYS A 61 8.34 21.69 -15.07
CA LYS A 61 7.54 20.75 -15.85
C LYS A 61 7.71 19.32 -15.35
N GLU A 62 8.94 18.86 -15.17
CA GLU A 62 9.22 17.51 -14.66
C GLU A 62 8.63 17.31 -13.26
N LYS A 63 8.78 18.30 -12.37
CA LYS A 63 8.16 18.26 -11.04
C LYS A 63 6.65 18.10 -11.13
N ASN A 64 5.99 18.87 -12.00
CA ASN A 64 4.54 18.78 -12.15
C ASN A 64 4.08 17.45 -12.76
N VAL A 65 4.85 16.89 -13.69
CA VAL A 65 4.57 15.54 -14.24
C VAL A 65 4.72 14.49 -13.14
N HIS A 66 5.79 14.57 -12.34
CA HIS A 66 6.03 13.62 -11.26
C HIS A 66 4.96 13.71 -10.15
N ILE A 67 4.54 14.93 -9.78
CA ILE A 67 3.44 15.12 -8.83
C ILE A 67 2.15 14.46 -9.33
N LYS A 68 1.79 14.66 -10.60
CA LYS A 68 0.60 14.02 -11.19
C LYS A 68 0.69 12.50 -11.20
N ASP A 69 1.88 11.95 -11.46
CA ASP A 69 2.09 10.50 -11.42
C ASP A 69 1.92 9.96 -9.99
N LEU A 70 2.48 10.65 -8.99
CA LEU A 70 2.28 10.30 -7.57
C LEU A 70 0.80 10.38 -7.15
N GLU A 71 0.08 11.42 -7.57
CA GLU A 71 -1.37 11.55 -7.33
C GLU A 71 -2.15 10.38 -7.95
N PHE A 72 -1.81 9.98 -9.18
CA PHE A 72 -2.43 8.84 -9.85
C PHE A 72 -2.13 7.52 -9.13
N GLN A 73 -0.88 7.29 -8.72
CA GLN A 73 -0.49 6.11 -7.96
C GLN A 73 -1.18 6.06 -6.58
N ALA A 74 -1.32 7.19 -5.90
CA ALA A 74 -2.04 7.30 -4.63
C ALA A 74 -3.54 6.98 -4.81
N ALA A 75 -4.19 7.55 -5.83
CA ALA A 75 -5.59 7.28 -6.14
C ALA A 75 -5.83 5.80 -6.50
N ARG A 76 -4.92 5.19 -7.27
CA ARG A 76 -4.96 3.77 -7.59
C ARG A 76 -4.82 2.89 -6.34
N SER A 77 -3.91 3.26 -5.44
CA SER A 77 -3.66 2.54 -4.18
C SER A 77 -4.85 2.63 -3.23
N MET A 78 -5.45 3.82 -3.09
CA MET A 78 -6.71 4.01 -2.34
C MET A 78 -7.84 3.16 -2.91
N LYS A 79 -8.01 3.13 -4.25
CA LYS A 79 -9.04 2.31 -4.89
C LYS A 79 -8.82 0.81 -4.65
N MET A 80 -7.58 0.34 -4.67
CA MET A 80 -7.23 -1.04 -4.35
C MET A 80 -7.54 -1.37 -2.89
N PHE A 81 -7.26 -0.43 -1.98
CA PHE A 81 -7.59 -0.56 -0.56
C PHE A 81 -9.11 -0.62 -0.32
N ASP A 82 -9.89 0.24 -0.98
CA ASP A 82 -11.36 0.24 -0.90
C ASP A 82 -11.99 -1.03 -1.49
N MET A 83 -11.46 -1.55 -2.58
CA MET A 83 -11.91 -2.82 -3.14
C MET A 83 -11.57 -3.98 -2.19
N SER A 84 -10.34 -4.02 -1.68
CA SER A 84 -9.89 -5.04 -0.73
C SER A 84 -10.69 -5.00 0.58
N SER A 85 -11.11 -3.83 1.05
CA SER A 85 -11.91 -3.70 2.27
C SER A 85 -13.34 -4.18 2.05
N LYS A 86 -13.92 -3.92 0.88
CA LYS A 86 -15.25 -4.41 0.50
C LYS A 86 -15.28 -5.94 0.35
N ASP A 87 -14.28 -6.50 -0.31
CA ASP A 87 -14.17 -7.96 -0.49
C ASP A 87 -13.93 -8.68 0.85
N LYS A 88 -13.07 -8.10 1.70
CA LYS A 88 -12.86 -8.56 3.09
C LYS A 88 -14.15 -8.50 3.91
N TYR A 89 -14.91 -7.40 3.82
CA TYR A 89 -16.18 -7.24 4.53
C TYR A 89 -17.24 -8.25 4.05
N GLN A 90 -17.36 -8.46 2.75
CA GLN A 90 -18.28 -9.43 2.17
C GLN A 90 -17.91 -10.88 2.57
N ALA A 91 -16.62 -11.18 2.62
CA ALA A 91 -16.11 -12.46 3.10
C ALA A 91 -16.52 -12.72 4.56
N PHE A 92 -16.39 -11.73 5.44
CA PHE A 92 -16.81 -11.88 6.84
C PHE A 92 -18.30 -12.08 7.02
N ILE A 93 -19.14 -11.32 6.29
CA ILE A 93 -20.59 -11.50 6.35
C ILE A 93 -20.97 -12.91 5.92
N THR A 94 -20.38 -13.39 4.82
CA THR A 94 -20.66 -14.72 4.27
C THR A 94 -20.32 -15.82 5.29
N MET A 95 -19.18 -15.70 5.99
CA MET A 95 -18.84 -16.65 7.05
C MET A 95 -19.76 -16.57 8.25
N TRP A 96 -20.09 -15.36 8.69
CA TRP A 96 -20.98 -15.19 9.83
C TRP A 96 -22.34 -15.83 9.56
N GLU A 97 -22.89 -15.62 8.36
CA GLU A 97 -24.15 -16.24 7.96
C GLU A 97 -24.07 -17.76 7.96
N GLN A 98 -23.02 -18.36 7.38
CA GLN A 98 -22.88 -19.82 7.32
C GLN A 98 -22.72 -20.47 8.69
N VAL A 99 -21.91 -19.88 9.56
CA VAL A 99 -21.72 -20.35 10.94
C VAL A 99 -23.03 -20.27 11.73
N ARG A 100 -23.78 -19.18 11.55
CA ARG A 100 -25.09 -18.99 12.17
C ARG A 100 -26.13 -19.98 11.65
N VAL A 101 -26.14 -20.26 10.35
CA VAL A 101 -27.02 -21.27 9.74
C VAL A 101 -26.70 -22.65 10.30
N PHE A 102 -25.43 -23.05 10.34
CA PHE A 102 -25.00 -24.31 10.95
C PHE A 102 -25.45 -24.41 12.41
N PHE A 103 -25.17 -23.38 13.22
CA PHE A 103 -25.53 -23.36 14.64
C PHE A 103 -27.05 -23.48 14.85
N ASN A 104 -27.85 -22.78 14.05
CA ASN A 104 -29.31 -22.87 14.10
C ASN A 104 -29.81 -24.27 13.73
N LEU A 105 -29.23 -24.91 12.70
CA LEU A 105 -29.59 -26.27 12.31
C LEU A 105 -29.21 -27.28 13.38
N TYR A 106 -28.02 -27.13 13.97
CA TYR A 106 -27.55 -27.97 15.06
C TYR A 106 -28.43 -27.86 16.31
N ASN A 107 -28.87 -26.65 16.67
CA ASN A 107 -29.77 -26.42 17.81
C ASN A 107 -31.23 -26.72 17.51
N SER A 108 -31.63 -26.84 16.24
CA SER A 108 -33.01 -27.16 15.90
C SER A 108 -33.36 -28.57 16.39
N ASN A 109 -34.59 -28.75 16.87
CA ASN A 109 -35.14 -30.06 17.20
C ASN A 109 -35.38 -30.95 15.96
N ARG A 110 -34.93 -30.53 14.77
CA ARG A 110 -35.10 -31.27 13.52
C ARG A 110 -34.05 -32.38 13.42
N GLU A 111 -34.52 -33.57 13.07
CA GLU A 111 -33.69 -34.74 12.76
C GLU A 111 -33.17 -34.70 11.32
N ASN A 112 -32.48 -33.62 10.93
CA ASN A 112 -31.77 -33.62 9.64
C ASN A 112 -30.25 -33.46 9.82
N PRO A 113 -29.55 -34.54 10.23
CA PRO A 113 -28.10 -34.56 10.32
C PRO A 113 -27.40 -34.34 8.97
N GLU A 114 -28.09 -34.55 7.85
CA GLU A 114 -27.54 -34.34 6.51
C GLU A 114 -27.43 -32.86 6.15
N GLU A 115 -28.42 -32.04 6.52
CA GLU A 115 -28.35 -30.59 6.38
C GLU A 115 -27.20 -29.99 7.19
N CYS A 116 -27.00 -30.47 8.43
CA CYS A 116 -25.86 -30.05 9.26
C CYS A 116 -24.52 -30.41 8.62
N ARG A 117 -24.43 -31.57 7.94
CA ARG A 117 -23.22 -32.02 7.24
C ARG A 117 -22.93 -31.15 6.01
N ILE A 118 -23.96 -30.83 5.23
CA ILE A 118 -23.85 -29.95 4.07
C ILE A 118 -23.35 -28.56 4.49
N GLU A 119 -23.90 -28.00 5.56
CA GLU A 119 -23.45 -26.69 6.05
C GLU A 119 -22.03 -26.72 6.64
N ALA A 120 -21.62 -27.82 7.29
CA ALA A 120 -20.24 -27.97 7.74
C ALA A 120 -19.24 -27.98 6.54
N GLU A 121 -19.56 -28.68 5.45
CA GLU A 121 -18.75 -28.64 4.23
C GLU A 121 -18.73 -27.24 3.59
N ARG A 122 -19.85 -26.52 3.60
CA ARG A 122 -19.90 -25.12 3.12
C ARG A 122 -19.00 -24.19 3.93
N ILE A 123 -18.94 -24.35 5.25
CA ILE A 123 -18.00 -23.58 6.10
C ILE A 123 -16.55 -23.82 5.66
N LYS A 124 -16.20 -25.08 5.36
CA LYS A 124 -14.85 -25.45 4.90
C LYS A 124 -14.54 -24.91 3.51
N GLU A 125 -15.49 -24.94 2.59
CA GLU A 125 -15.33 -24.35 1.25
C GLU A 125 -15.18 -22.84 1.30
N SER A 126 -16.00 -22.16 2.11
CA SER A 126 -15.92 -20.71 2.28
C SER A 126 -14.63 -20.29 2.97
N LYS A 127 -14.13 -21.05 3.95
CA LYS A 127 -12.81 -20.80 4.53
C LYS A 127 -11.72 -20.75 3.44
N LYS A 128 -11.75 -21.66 2.47
CA LYS A 128 -10.75 -21.67 1.38
C LYS A 128 -10.83 -20.40 0.54
N SER A 129 -12.03 -19.98 0.17
CA SER A 129 -12.23 -18.81 -0.70
C SER A 129 -11.84 -17.49 -0.04
N ILE A 130 -11.89 -17.41 1.29
CA ILE A 130 -11.61 -16.18 2.05
C ILE A 130 -10.30 -16.22 2.83
N SER A 131 -9.52 -17.30 2.73
CA SER A 131 -8.32 -17.55 3.54
C SER A 131 -7.31 -16.41 3.55
N ILE A 132 -7.27 -15.61 2.49
CA ILE A 132 -6.41 -14.43 2.34
C ILE A 132 -6.89 -13.19 3.12
N HIS A 133 -8.13 -13.21 3.64
CA HIS A 133 -8.80 -12.07 4.26
C HIS A 133 -9.08 -12.23 5.76
N ILE A 134 -8.87 -13.43 6.31
CA ILE A 134 -9.13 -13.76 7.71
C ILE A 134 -7.82 -13.88 8.50
N SER A 135 -7.88 -13.60 9.80
CA SER A 135 -6.77 -13.86 10.73
C SER A 135 -6.50 -15.36 10.90
N GLU A 136 -5.27 -15.71 11.29
CA GLU A 136 -4.86 -17.10 11.56
C GLU A 136 -5.69 -17.69 12.71
N GLU A 137 -5.92 -16.92 13.79
CA GLU A 137 -6.76 -17.32 14.92
C GLU A 137 -8.20 -17.65 14.48
N LEU A 138 -8.79 -16.81 13.63
CA LEU A 138 -10.14 -17.06 13.11
C LEU A 138 -10.15 -18.29 12.18
N ALA A 139 -9.09 -18.50 11.41
CA ALA A 139 -8.94 -19.68 10.56
C ALA A 139 -8.87 -20.98 11.37
N GLU A 140 -8.16 -20.99 12.51
CA GLU A 140 -8.07 -22.14 13.43
C GLU A 140 -9.42 -22.46 14.09
N LEU A 141 -10.18 -21.44 14.46
CA LEU A 141 -11.52 -21.62 15.01
C LEU A 141 -12.49 -22.23 13.99
N PHE A 142 -12.37 -21.88 12.71
CA PHE A 142 -13.17 -22.51 11.67
C PHE A 142 -12.82 -23.99 11.45
N ASP A 143 -11.54 -24.36 11.50
CA ASP A 143 -11.14 -25.77 11.44
C ASP A 143 -11.68 -26.53 12.66
N SER A 144 -11.55 -25.93 13.84
CA SER A 144 -12.06 -26.49 15.08
C SER A 144 -13.59 -26.66 15.05
N LEU A 145 -14.31 -25.69 14.48
CA LEU A 145 -15.75 -25.80 14.27
C LEU A 145 -16.07 -26.99 13.38
N TYR A 146 -15.44 -27.08 12.21
CA TYR A 146 -15.65 -28.18 11.25
C TYR A 146 -15.39 -29.56 11.87
N ASP A 147 -14.27 -29.72 12.58
CA ASP A 147 -13.88 -30.99 13.19
C ASP A 147 -14.86 -31.43 14.29
N ILE A 148 -15.35 -30.47 15.08
CA ILE A 148 -16.35 -30.74 16.11
C ILE A 148 -17.73 -30.99 15.49
N SER A 149 -18.09 -30.30 14.41
CA SER A 149 -19.37 -30.47 13.72
C SER A 149 -19.64 -31.92 13.33
N TYR A 150 -18.63 -32.63 12.80
CA TYR A 150 -18.81 -34.01 12.36
C TYR A 150 -19.19 -34.95 13.52
N ASN A 151 -18.49 -34.83 14.65
CA ASN A 151 -18.73 -35.63 15.84
C ASN A 151 -20.05 -35.25 16.53
N ALA A 152 -20.35 -33.95 16.58
CA ALA A 152 -21.57 -33.41 17.15
C ALA A 152 -22.82 -33.90 16.40
N ILE A 153 -22.77 -33.95 15.06
CA ILE A 153 -23.84 -34.50 14.22
C ILE A 153 -24.06 -35.99 14.54
N GLY A 154 -22.98 -36.76 14.72
CA GLY A 154 -23.03 -38.16 15.10
C GLY A 154 -23.69 -38.39 16.46
N ALA A 155 -23.29 -37.60 17.47
CA ALA A 155 -23.86 -37.65 18.82
C ALA A 155 -25.35 -37.29 18.82
N LYS A 156 -25.73 -36.21 18.11
CA LYS A 156 -27.13 -35.80 17.95
C LYS A 156 -27.96 -36.92 17.30
N ARG A 157 -27.49 -37.50 16.18
CA ARG A 157 -28.17 -38.61 15.49
C ARG A 157 -28.35 -39.82 16.41
N HIS A 158 -27.33 -40.16 17.19
CA HIS A 158 -27.38 -41.29 18.12
C HIS A 158 -28.43 -41.08 19.22
N TYR A 159 -28.45 -39.90 19.84
CA TYR A 159 -29.42 -39.53 20.86
C TYR A 159 -30.88 -39.63 20.37
N TYR A 160 -31.22 -38.97 19.25
CA TYR A 160 -32.57 -39.00 18.72
C TYR A 160 -33.02 -40.40 18.27
N ARG A 161 -32.09 -41.20 17.71
CA ARG A 161 -32.38 -42.60 17.36
C ARG A 161 -32.75 -43.43 18.58
N LEU A 162 -32.02 -43.28 19.69
CA LEU A 162 -32.34 -43.99 20.93
C LEU A 162 -33.67 -43.52 21.51
N ARG A 163 -33.87 -42.19 21.61
CA ARG A 163 -35.09 -41.58 22.12
C ARG A 163 -36.35 -42.05 21.39
N ASN A 164 -36.30 -42.17 20.06
CA ASN A 164 -37.45 -42.59 19.26
C ASN A 164 -37.68 -44.10 19.28
N ALA A 165 -36.61 -44.90 19.45
CA ALA A 165 -36.70 -46.36 19.45
C ALA A 165 -37.13 -46.91 20.82
N ASP A 166 -36.55 -46.39 21.90
CA ASP A 166 -36.86 -46.78 23.27
C ASP A 166 -36.50 -45.63 24.24
N PRO A 167 -37.49 -44.83 24.68
CA PRO A 167 -37.28 -43.72 25.62
C PRO A 167 -36.79 -44.15 27.00
N ASN A 168 -36.81 -45.44 27.35
CA ASN A 168 -36.34 -45.94 28.64
C ASN A 168 -35.03 -46.72 28.51
N ASN A 169 -34.32 -46.56 27.38
CA ASN A 169 -33.08 -47.26 27.13
C ASN A 169 -32.02 -46.90 28.19
N ALA A 170 -31.39 -47.91 28.80
CA ALA A 170 -30.34 -47.74 29.80
C ALA A 170 -29.10 -46.97 29.30
N THR A 171 -28.93 -46.81 27.97
CA THR A 171 -27.86 -45.99 27.38
C THR A 171 -28.30 -44.57 27.02
N MET A 172 -29.57 -44.19 27.26
CA MET A 172 -30.11 -42.88 26.89
C MET A 172 -29.42 -41.75 27.64
N ASP A 173 -29.20 -41.89 28.94
CA ASP A 173 -28.52 -40.86 29.76
C ASP A 173 -27.11 -40.57 29.24
N ARG A 174 -26.34 -41.61 28.92
CA ARG A 174 -24.99 -41.44 28.33
C ARG A 174 -25.03 -40.79 26.95
N ALA A 175 -26.03 -41.11 26.14
CA ALA A 175 -26.18 -40.50 24.81
C ALA A 175 -26.59 -39.01 24.93
N GLN A 176 -27.39 -38.67 25.94
CA GLN A 176 -27.76 -37.29 26.25
C GLN A 176 -26.56 -36.49 26.75
N GLU A 177 -25.81 -36.98 27.74
CA GLU A 177 -24.59 -36.32 28.26
C GLU A 177 -23.58 -36.05 27.14
N ASN A 178 -23.38 -37.02 26.25
CA ASN A 178 -22.46 -36.86 25.11
C ASN A 178 -22.97 -35.79 24.12
N PHE A 179 -24.28 -35.78 23.82
CA PHE A 179 -24.89 -34.74 22.98
C PHE A 179 -24.76 -33.33 23.60
N GLU A 180 -25.05 -33.20 24.90
CA GLU A 180 -24.93 -31.94 25.65
C GLU A 180 -23.47 -31.43 25.69
N SER A 181 -22.50 -32.33 25.88
CA SER A 181 -21.07 -31.97 25.82
C SER A 181 -20.67 -31.42 24.46
N TYR A 182 -21.11 -32.04 23.36
CA TYR A 182 -20.84 -31.51 22.02
C TYR A 182 -21.56 -30.19 21.76
N LEU A 183 -22.79 -30.02 22.28
CA LEU A 183 -23.53 -28.77 22.20
C LEU A 183 -22.79 -27.61 22.90
N GLU A 184 -22.25 -27.85 24.08
CA GLU A 184 -21.46 -26.85 24.81
C GLU A 184 -20.19 -26.45 24.02
N ARG A 185 -19.48 -27.44 23.48
CA ARG A 185 -18.27 -27.20 22.67
C ARG A 185 -18.56 -26.41 21.39
N VAL A 186 -19.60 -26.80 20.65
CA VAL A 186 -20.05 -26.08 19.45
C VAL A 186 -20.45 -24.64 19.79
N THR A 187 -21.18 -24.45 20.90
CA THR A 187 -21.61 -23.12 21.37
C THR A 187 -20.42 -22.24 21.74
N THR A 188 -19.40 -22.81 22.41
CA THR A 188 -18.18 -22.09 22.78
C THR A 188 -17.42 -21.61 21.55
N ILE A 189 -17.21 -22.49 20.57
CA ILE A 189 -16.53 -22.12 19.32
C ILE A 189 -17.34 -21.08 18.54
N TYR A 190 -18.66 -21.28 18.44
CA TYR A 190 -19.56 -20.32 17.80
C TYR A 190 -19.43 -18.92 18.42
N ASN A 191 -19.46 -18.83 19.75
CA ASN A 191 -19.34 -17.55 20.46
C ASN A 191 -17.97 -16.90 20.25
N ASN A 192 -16.89 -17.68 20.21
CA ASN A 192 -15.54 -17.18 19.94
C ASN A 192 -15.41 -16.63 18.52
N ILE A 193 -15.94 -17.36 17.53
CA ILE A 193 -16.01 -16.91 16.14
C ILE A 193 -16.83 -15.63 16.04
N GLU A 194 -18.02 -15.58 16.66
CA GLU A 194 -18.88 -14.40 16.62
C GLU A 194 -18.19 -13.18 17.26
N LYS A 195 -17.48 -13.38 18.37
CA LYS A 195 -16.73 -12.33 19.04
C LYS A 195 -15.62 -11.78 18.13
N LEU A 196 -14.76 -12.63 17.60
CA LEU A 196 -13.66 -12.21 16.73
C LEU A 196 -14.16 -11.53 15.45
N LEU A 197 -15.22 -12.07 14.82
CA LEU A 197 -15.84 -11.44 13.67
C LEU A 197 -16.38 -10.04 14.01
N ARG A 198 -17.01 -9.86 15.18
CA ARG A 198 -17.49 -8.54 15.64
C ARG A 198 -16.34 -7.57 15.91
N ASP A 199 -15.24 -8.04 16.48
CA ASP A 199 -14.08 -7.21 16.82
C ASP A 199 -13.32 -6.80 15.55
N GLU A 200 -13.21 -7.69 14.55
CA GLU A 200 -12.65 -7.38 13.23
C GLU A 200 -13.55 -6.41 12.43
N LEU A 201 -14.87 -6.57 12.46
CA LEU A 201 -15.82 -5.67 11.77
C LEU A 201 -15.87 -4.27 12.39
N LYS A 202 -15.55 -4.13 13.69
CA LYS A 202 -15.44 -2.82 14.36
C LYS A 202 -14.08 -2.15 14.16
N GLY A 203 -13.12 -2.81 13.51
CA GLY A 203 -11.76 -2.30 13.32
C GLY A 203 -10.96 -2.20 14.63
N SER A 204 -11.23 -3.07 15.60
CA SER A 204 -10.62 -3.04 16.94
C SER A 204 -9.35 -3.89 17.11
N LEU A 205 -8.66 -4.22 16.02
CA LEU A 205 -7.39 -4.95 15.98
C LEU A 205 -6.29 -4.11 15.34
#